data_AF-A0A2N0WWN4-F1
#
_entry.id   AF-A0A2N0WWN4-F1
#
_cell.length_a   1.000
_cell.length_b   1.000
_cell.length_c   1.000
_cell.angle_alpha   90.00
_cell.angle_beta   90.00
_cell.angle_gamma   90.00
#
_symmetry.space_group_name_H-M   'P 1'
#
loop_
_entity.id
_entity.type
_entity.pdbx_description
1 polymer ?
#
loop_
_entity_poly.entity_id
_entity_poly.type
_entity_poly.pdbx_seq_one_letter_code
_entity_poly.pdbx_strand_id
1 'polypeptide(L)'
;MHHFRLELTPFPCVIFDHYISGIGIKDLQLILDTTPSGKHAVIIMDQASWHQTYLEDQFDNLLIMHLPPCSPELNPVVNVWSWLCQNEIANRYFKTYNDTTI
;
A
#
# COMPACT_ATOMS: atom_id res chain seq x y z
N MET A 1 -6.89 4.10 8.66
CA MET A 1 -6.30 3.38 7.52
C MET A 1 -5.85 4.45 6.53
N HIS A 2 -4.60 4.91 6.65
CA HIS A 2 -4.08 6.04 5.90
C HIS A 2 -3.47 5.54 4.59
N HIS A 3 -4.04 5.95 3.46
CA HIS A 3 -3.55 5.59 2.13
C HIS A 3 -2.46 6.59 1.73
N PHE A 4 -1.22 6.13 1.55
CA PHE A 4 -0.16 6.97 1.01
C PHE A 4 -0.27 7.02 -0.51
N ARG A 5 -0.59 8.20 -1.05
CA ARG A 5 -0.73 8.48 -2.48
C ARG A 5 0.52 9.22 -2.96
N LEU A 6 1.34 8.55 -3.76
CA LEU A 6 2.44 9.20 -4.49
C LEU A 6 2.00 9.42 -5.95
N GLU A 7 1.88 10.69 -6.34
CA GLU A 7 1.62 11.05 -7.75
C GLU A 7 2.95 11.24 -8.47
N LEU A 8 3.31 10.29 -9.34
CA LEU A 8 4.45 10.45 -10.25
C LEU A 8 3.95 11.07 -11.57
N THR A 9 3.96 12.40 -11.65
CA THR A 9 3.99 13.05 -12.97
C THR A 9 5.32 12.67 -13.65
N PRO A 10 5.37 12.25 -14.93
CA PRO A 10 4.38 12.45 -15.99
C PRO A 10 3.49 11.23 -16.32
N PHE A 11 3.54 10.13 -15.56
CA PHE A 11 2.78 8.94 -15.90
C PHE A 11 1.34 8.98 -15.34
N PRO A 12 0.34 8.42 -16.05
CA PRO A 12 -1.02 8.34 -15.55
C PRO A 12 -1.20 7.26 -14.49
N CYS A 13 -0.21 7.04 -13.60
CA CYS A 13 -0.25 6.01 -12.57
C CYS A 13 -0.44 6.60 -11.18
N VAL A 14 -1.28 5.96 -10.36
CA VAL A 14 -1.35 6.19 -8.92
C VAL A 14 -0.73 4.97 -8.24
N ILE A 15 0.33 5.19 -7.45
CA ILE A 15 1.00 4.12 -6.71
C ILE A 15 0.32 3.98 -5.35
N PHE A 16 -0.20 2.77 -5.12
CA PHE A 16 -0.67 2.36 -3.80
C PHE A 16 0.35 1.40 -3.20
N ASP A 17 0.77 1.72 -2.00
CA ASP A 17 1.55 0.83 -1.16
C ASP A 17 0.61 0.30 -0.07
N HIS A 18 0.43 -1.02 -0.04
CA HIS A 18 -0.54 -1.66 0.85
C HIS A 18 0.12 -2.76 1.68
N TYR A 19 0.14 -2.55 2.99
CA TYR A 19 0.62 -3.50 3.98
C TYR A 19 -0.59 -4.10 4.71
N ILE A 20 -1.29 -5.03 4.07
CA ILE A 20 -2.35 -5.80 4.74
C ILE A 20 -2.14 -7.28 4.44
N SER A 21 -2.17 -8.09 5.50
CA SER A 21 -2.22 -9.54 5.43
C SER A 21 -3.43 -9.98 4.59
N GLY A 22 -3.15 -10.44 3.37
CA GLY A 22 -4.16 -10.93 2.43
C GLY A 22 -4.94 -9.79 1.76
N ILE A 23 -4.40 -9.24 0.67
CA ILE A 23 -5.14 -8.32 -0.17
C ILE A 23 -6.29 -9.07 -0.86
N GLY A 24 -7.51 -8.59 -0.68
CA GLY A 24 -8.70 -9.15 -1.32
C GLY A 24 -9.15 -8.32 -2.51
N ILE A 25 -10.01 -8.90 -3.34
CA ILE A 25 -10.67 -8.21 -4.47
C ILE A 25 -11.39 -6.93 -4.01
N LYS A 26 -11.93 -6.92 -2.79
CA LYS A 26 -12.62 -5.74 -2.23
C LYS A 26 -11.67 -4.58 -1.97
N ASP A 27 -10.45 -4.86 -1.52
CA ASP A 27 -9.44 -3.83 -1.26
C ASP A 27 -8.97 -3.21 -2.59
N LEU A 28 -8.79 -4.07 -3.62
CA LEU A 28 -8.49 -3.63 -4.98
C LEU A 28 -9.59 -2.74 -5.57
N GLN A 29 -10.86 -3.10 -5.37
CA GLN A 29 -11.97 -2.27 -5.83
C GLN A 29 -11.96 -0.89 -5.17
N LEU A 30 -11.68 -0.79 -3.87
CA LEU A 30 -11.59 0.51 -3.18
C LEU A 30 -10.47 1.38 -3.74
N ILE A 31 -9.33 0.77 -4.06
CA ILE A 31 -8.20 1.45 -4.72
C ILE A 31 -8.63 1.99 -6.10
N LEU A 32 -9.34 1.20 -6.88
CA LEU A 32 -9.84 1.62 -8.19
C LEU A 32 -10.89 2.74 -8.09
N ASP A 33 -11.80 2.66 -7.11
CA ASP A 33 -12.82 3.68 -6.89
C ASP A 33 -12.23 5.05 -6.49
N THR A 34 -11.03 5.05 -5.90
CA THR A 34 -10.29 6.27 -5.55
C THR A 34 -9.28 6.72 -6.61
N THR A 35 -9.10 5.91 -7.67
CA THR A 35 -8.24 6.22 -8.80
C THR A 35 -8.98 7.16 -9.78
N PRO A 36 -8.39 8.32 -10.15
CA PRO A 36 -9.04 9.24 -11.07
C PRO A 36 -9.35 8.59 -12.43
N SER A 37 -10.46 9.00 -13.06
CA SER A 37 -10.81 8.52 -14.40
C SER A 37 -9.69 8.78 -15.41
N GLY A 38 -9.39 7.78 -16.25
CA GLY A 38 -8.30 7.82 -17.23
C GLY A 38 -6.90 7.58 -16.65
N LYS A 39 -6.77 7.21 -15.37
CA LYS A 39 -5.51 6.77 -14.73
C LYS A 39 -5.51 5.25 -14.52
N HIS A 40 -4.32 4.67 -14.52
CA HIS A 40 -4.07 3.26 -14.19
C HIS A 40 -3.60 3.17 -12.73
N ALA A 41 -4.12 2.22 -11.96
CA ALA A 41 -3.66 1.97 -10.60
C ALA A 41 -2.49 0.99 -10.63
N VAL A 42 -1.36 1.36 -10.02
CA VAL A 42 -0.21 0.46 -9.86
C VAL A 42 -0.06 0.17 -8.37
N ILE A 43 -0.05 -1.10 -8.00
CA ILE A 43 0.18 -1.53 -6.63
C ILE A 43 1.56 -2.15 -6.55
N ILE A 44 2.37 -1.68 -5.61
CA ILE A 44 3.69 -2.24 -5.34
C ILE A 44 3.57 -3.16 -4.14
N MET A 45 4.04 -4.40 -4.27
CA MET A 45 3.98 -5.42 -3.21
C MET A 45 5.35 -6.04 -2.96
N ASP A 46 5.63 -6.39 -1.70
CA ASP A 46 6.72 -7.30 -1.39
C ASP A 46 6.33 -8.76 -1.73
N GLN A 47 7.27 -9.68 -1.56
CA GLN A 47 7.04 -11.10 -1.85
C GLN A 47 6.62 -11.92 -0.62
N ALA A 48 5.81 -11.35 0.27
CA ALA A 48 5.18 -12.13 1.31
C ALA A 48 4.29 -13.24 0.70
N SER A 49 4.29 -14.43 1.31
CA SER A 49 3.61 -15.62 0.75
C SER A 49 2.09 -15.48 0.57
N TRP A 50 1.49 -14.45 1.15
CA TRP A 50 0.06 -14.13 1.03
C TRP A 50 -0.25 -13.05 -0.02
N HIS A 51 0.75 -12.45 -0.68
CA HIS A 51 0.54 -11.58 -1.83
C HIS A 51 0.40 -12.45 -3.08
N GLN A 52 -0.85 -12.64 -3.50
CA GLN A 52 -1.22 -13.51 -4.62
C GLN A 52 -1.09 -12.76 -5.95
N THR A 53 -0.40 -13.37 -6.91
CA THR A 53 -0.05 -12.83 -8.24
C THR A 53 -1.19 -12.87 -9.27
N TYR A 54 -2.40 -13.28 -8.87
CA TYR A 54 -3.51 -13.55 -9.81
C TYR A 54 -4.75 -12.68 -9.56
N LEU A 55 -4.63 -11.67 -8.69
CA LEU A 55 -5.76 -10.82 -8.33
C LEU A 55 -5.97 -9.68 -9.35
N GLU A 56 -4.94 -9.32 -10.13
CA GLU A 56 -5.03 -8.30 -11.17
C GLU A 56 -5.83 -8.70 -12.42
N ASP A 57 -5.92 -10.01 -12.75
CA ASP A 57 -6.61 -10.50 -13.97
C ASP A 57 -8.11 -10.13 -14.04
N GLN A 58 -8.68 -9.66 -12.92
CA GLN A 58 -10.08 -9.24 -12.82
C GLN A 58 -10.29 -7.76 -13.17
N PHE A 59 -9.23 -6.99 -13.40
CA PHE A 59 -9.29 -5.54 -13.56
C PHE A 59 -8.41 -5.03 -14.71
N ASP A 60 -9.03 -4.35 -15.68
CA ASP A 60 -8.32 -3.83 -16.87
C ASP A 60 -7.40 -2.63 -16.57
N ASN A 61 -7.66 -1.90 -15.48
CA ASN A 61 -6.97 -0.65 -15.10
C ASN A 61 -6.12 -0.78 -13.82
N LEU A 62 -5.74 -2.01 -13.48
CA LEU A 62 -4.91 -2.34 -12.32
C LEU A 62 -3.65 -3.08 -12.77
N LEU A 63 -2.51 -2.80 -12.14
CA LEU A 63 -1.28 -3.56 -12.31
C LEU A 63 -0.66 -3.81 -10.94
N ILE A 64 -0.33 -5.05 -10.64
CA ILE A 64 0.43 -5.41 -9.44
C ILE A 64 1.89 -5.63 -9.84
N MET A 65 2.81 -4.94 -9.15
CA MET A 65 4.25 -5.04 -9.34
C MET A 65 4.90 -5.59 -8.08
N HIS A 66 5.58 -6.72 -8.22
CA HIS A 66 6.34 -7.31 -7.12
C HIS A 66 7.76 -6.77 -7.08
N LEU A 67 8.17 -6.32 -5.89
CA LEU A 67 9.56 -5.95 -5.62
C LEU A 67 10.46 -7.20 -5.61
N PRO A 68 11.77 -7.05 -5.89
CA PRO A 68 12.73 -8.13 -5.71
C PRO A 68 12.73 -8.64 -4.24
N PRO A 69 13.02 -9.93 -4.00
CA PRO A 69 13.04 -10.46 -2.64
C PRO A 69 14.05 -9.71 -1.76
N CYS A 70 13.73 -9.56 -0.48
CA CYS A 70 14.62 -8.96 0.52
C CYS A 70 15.11 -7.54 0.17
N SER A 71 14.33 -6.73 -0.56
CA SER A 71 14.67 -5.34 -0.93
C SER A 71 13.80 -4.30 -0.20
N PRO A 72 13.88 -4.19 1.14
CA PRO A 72 13.05 -3.28 1.93
C PRO A 72 13.27 -1.80 1.56
N GLU A 73 14.44 -1.45 1.03
CA GLU A 73 14.77 -0.09 0.58
C GLU A 73 13.94 0.37 -0.63
N LEU A 74 13.36 -0.56 -1.38
CA LEU A 74 12.49 -0.27 -2.51
C LEU A 74 11.01 -0.16 -2.13
N ASN A 75 10.66 -0.51 -0.88
CA ASN A 75 9.30 -0.48 -0.38
C ASN A 75 9.05 0.83 0.39
N PRO A 76 8.34 1.82 -0.20
CA PRO A 76 8.20 3.14 0.42
C PRO A 76 7.50 3.11 1.79
N VAL A 77 6.66 2.11 2.08
CA VAL A 77 6.02 1.94 3.40
C VAL A 77 7.06 1.71 4.50
N VAL A 78 8.22 1.15 4.19
CA VAL A 78 9.28 0.93 5.20
C VAL A 78 9.76 2.27 5.76
N ASN A 79 9.86 3.30 4.91
CA ASN A 79 10.25 4.65 5.35
C ASN A 79 9.15 5.30 6.19
N VAL A 80 7.89 5.17 5.77
CA VAL A 80 6.73 5.67 6.53
C VAL A 80 6.65 5.01 7.90
N TRP A 81 6.76 3.68 7.95
CA TRP A 81 6.73 2.89 9.18
C TRP A 81 7.88 3.26 10.11
N SER A 82 9.10 3.39 9.57
CA SER A 82 10.25 3.82 10.35
C SER A 82 10.02 5.21 10.98
N TRP A 83 9.49 6.16 10.21
CA TRP A 83 9.15 7.48 10.73
C TRP A 83 8.07 7.38 11.82
N LEU A 84 7.00 6.63 11.59
CA LEU A 84 5.91 6.46 12.54
C LEU A 84 6.39 5.86 13.86
N CYS A 85 7.21 4.81 13.80
CA CYS A 85 7.82 4.20 14.97
C CYS A 85 8.68 5.19 15.75
N GLN A 86 9.52 5.97 15.06
CA GLN A 86 10.44 6.91 15.72
C GLN A 86 9.74 8.10 16.36
N ASN A 87 8.66 8.60 15.77
CA ASN A 87 8.04 9.87 16.16
C ASN A 87 6.77 9.67 16.99
N GLU A 88 5.93 8.70 16.61
CA GLU A 88 4.57 8.61 17.14
C GLU A 88 4.29 7.39 17.99
N ILE A 89 5.03 6.28 17.82
CA ILE A 89 4.72 5.02 18.53
C ILE A 89 5.78 4.68 19.58
N ALA A 90 7.05 5.06 19.39
CA ALA A 90 8.12 4.71 20.32
C ALA A 90 7.83 5.19 21.74
N ASN A 91 7.92 4.26 22.69
CA ASN A 91 7.77 4.50 24.13
C ASN A 91 6.43 5.12 24.55
N ARG A 92 5.38 4.98 23.74
CA ARG A 92 4.01 5.40 24.11
C ARG A 92 3.20 4.22 24.64
N TYR A 93 2.43 4.47 25.70
CA TYR A 93 1.48 3.51 26.26
C TYR A 93 0.07 3.85 25.79
N PHE A 94 -0.60 2.89 25.17
CA PHE A 94 -1.97 3.02 24.68
C PHE A 94 -2.91 2.23 25.60
N LYS A 95 -3.84 2.91 26.27
CA LYS A 95 -4.72 2.30 27.27
C LYS A 95 -5.91 1.60 26.62
N THR A 96 -6.37 2.12 25.49
CA THR A 96 -7.49 1.61 24.71
C THR A 96 -7.15 1.65 23.22
N TYR A 97 -7.91 0.90 22.41
CA TYR A 97 -7.74 0.92 20.95
C TYR A 97 -7.91 2.33 20.36
N ASN A 98 -8.85 3.13 20.89
CA ASN A 98 -9.08 4.49 20.39
C ASN A 98 -7.87 5.42 20.61
N ASP A 99 -7.03 5.12 21.60
CA ASP A 99 -5.81 5.89 21.86
C ASP A 99 -4.73 5.65 20.80
N THR A 100 -4.87 4.60 19.97
CA THR A 100 -3.93 4.27 18.88
C THR A 100 -4.18 5.08 17.61
N THR A 101 -5.13 6.03 17.62
CA THR A 101 -5.41 6.88 16.47
C THR A 101 -4.32 7.94 16.34
N ILE A 102 -3.49 7.80 15.30
CA ILE A 102 -2.38 8.69 14.91
C ILE A 102 -2.75 9.48 13.67
#